data_AF-A0A8E6P2F0-F1
#
_entry.id   AF-A0A8E6P2F0-F1
#
_cell.length_a   1.000
_cell.length_b   1.000
_cell.length_c   1.000
_cell.angle_alpha   90.00
_cell.angle_beta   90.00
_cell.angle_gamma   90.00
#
_symmetry.space_group_name_H-M   'P 1'
#
loop_
_entity.id
_entity.type
_entity.pdbx_description
1 polymer ?
#
loop_
_entity_poly.entity_id
_entity_poly.type
_entity_poly.pdbx_seq_one_letter_code
_entity_poly.pdbx_strand_id
1 'polypeptide(L)'
;MKNTVIPTVTENEMGEVITRHSAYGLVSVSRTSTTGQRLYASDLSHKEVVTMTFSESEQIERDGVIRHRLAEGRRRSPLLQVSLSPAQWATMITSFGMSDGVPCTINSLIRGDYERQPEIGYIESTRERYERQIREAAEREMAKLHEKLEVLRLLAVKGKAGKRELDEAYQSLLSVINNLPVNLAFTNQLIQESMVNIVSHGKAELEATAMGVAARLGMKEMSSLASLEEKK
;
A
#
# COMPACT_ATOMS: atom_id res chain seq x y z
N MET A 1 -24.64 -19.74 20.00
CA MET A 1 -24.26 -21.15 19.77
C MET A 1 -22.83 -21.36 20.28
N LYS A 2 -22.60 -22.33 21.17
CA LYS A 2 -21.23 -22.69 21.61
C LYS A 2 -20.59 -23.53 20.50
N ASN A 3 -19.86 -22.88 19.60
CA ASN A 3 -19.05 -23.55 18.56
C ASN A 3 -17.68 -23.94 19.14
N THR A 4 -17.69 -24.80 20.15
CA THR A 4 -16.45 -25.27 20.79
C THR A 4 -16.16 -26.68 20.28
N VAL A 5 -15.10 -26.81 19.49
CA VAL A 5 -14.60 -28.08 18.95
C VAL A 5 -13.35 -28.47 19.74
N ILE A 6 -13.23 -29.75 20.09
CA ILE A 6 -12.06 -30.26 20.81
C ILE A 6 -10.93 -30.50 19.79
N PRO A 7 -9.67 -30.14 20.09
CA PRO A 7 -8.53 -30.49 19.26
C PRO A 7 -8.42 -32.00 19.03
N THR A 8 -8.04 -32.40 17.82
CA THR A 8 -7.77 -33.79 17.47
C THR A 8 -6.32 -34.12 17.80
N VAL A 9 -6.09 -35.20 18.55
CA VAL A 9 -4.75 -35.65 18.96
C VAL A 9 -4.45 -36.99 18.30
N THR A 10 -3.28 -37.10 17.67
CA THR A 10 -2.80 -38.33 17.01
C THR A 10 -1.32 -38.54 17.34
N GLU A 11 -0.92 -39.76 17.62
CA GLU A 11 0.48 -40.13 17.80
C GLU A 11 1.03 -40.75 16.51
N ASN A 12 2.23 -40.37 16.08
CA ASN A 12 2.88 -40.94 14.90
C ASN A 12 3.86 -42.07 15.27
N GLU A 13 4.36 -42.80 14.27
CA GLU A 13 5.30 -43.92 14.45
C GLU A 13 6.64 -43.51 15.10
N MET A 14 6.95 -42.20 15.14
CA MET A 14 8.15 -41.64 15.77
C MET A 14 7.93 -41.22 17.23
N GLY A 15 6.76 -41.54 17.82
CA GLY A 15 6.41 -41.18 19.20
C GLY A 15 6.08 -39.70 19.40
N GLU A 16 5.76 -38.98 18.31
CA GLU A 16 5.38 -37.57 18.38
C GLU A 16 3.85 -37.46 18.50
N VAL A 17 3.40 -36.73 19.52
CA VAL A 17 1.99 -36.42 19.74
C VAL A 17 1.64 -35.16 18.97
N ILE A 18 0.84 -35.31 17.91
CA ILE A 18 0.40 -34.22 17.04
C ILE A 18 -1.01 -33.78 17.43
N THR A 19 -1.16 -32.53 17.84
CA THR A 19 -2.45 -31.90 18.15
C THR A 19 -2.85 -30.91 17.07
N ARG A 20 -4.07 -31.09 16.54
CA ARG A 20 -4.64 -30.31 15.44
C ARG A 20 -5.95 -29.65 15.84
N HIS A 21 -6.14 -28.41 15.45
CA HIS A 21 -7.41 -27.70 15.62
C HIS A 21 -7.60 -26.69 14.49
N SER A 22 -8.84 -26.48 14.03
CA SER A 22 -9.13 -25.58 12.89
C SER A 22 -8.78 -24.11 13.16
N ALA A 23 -8.66 -23.73 14.43
CA ALA A 23 -8.23 -22.38 14.84
C ALA A 23 -6.71 -22.24 15.05
N TYR A 24 -5.90 -23.28 14.77
CA TYR A 24 -4.45 -23.19 14.89
C TYR A 24 -3.85 -22.62 13.62
N GLY A 25 -3.11 -21.53 13.78
CA GLY A 25 -2.40 -20.87 12.70
C GLY A 25 -0.98 -20.48 13.08
N LEU A 26 -0.19 -20.13 12.08
CA LEU A 26 1.12 -19.51 12.19
C LEU A 26 1.12 -18.25 11.33
N VAL A 27 1.71 -17.19 11.87
CA VAL A 27 2.05 -15.99 11.10
C VAL A 27 3.56 -15.94 10.95
N SER A 28 4.04 -15.76 9.72
CA SER A 28 5.44 -15.52 9.44
C SER A 28 5.60 -14.22 8.68
N VAL A 29 6.71 -13.54 8.94
CA VAL A 29 7.10 -12.31 8.27
C VAL A 29 8.48 -12.51 7.70
N SER A 30 8.64 -12.23 6.41
CA SER A 30 9.93 -12.32 5.73
C SER A 30 10.14 -11.10 4.85
N ARG A 31 11.41 -10.79 4.61
CA ARG A 31 11.76 -9.82 3.56
C ARG A 31 11.96 -10.59 2.26
N THR A 32 11.28 -10.15 1.21
CA THR A 32 11.33 -10.79 -0.11
C THR A 32 11.91 -9.81 -1.11
N SER A 33 12.95 -10.24 -1.82
CA SER A 33 13.53 -9.48 -2.92
C SER A 33 12.77 -9.80 -4.21
N THR A 34 12.49 -8.78 -5.01
CA THR A 34 11.75 -8.88 -6.28
C THR A 34 12.46 -8.06 -7.36
N THR A 35 12.11 -8.29 -8.62
CA THR A 35 12.62 -7.51 -9.75
C THR A 35 11.97 -6.12 -9.87
N GLY A 36 10.96 -5.82 -9.04
CA GLY A 36 10.15 -4.61 -9.09
C GLY A 36 8.67 -4.94 -9.02
N GLN A 37 8.15 -5.05 -7.79
CA GLN A 37 6.74 -5.30 -7.52
C GLN A 37 5.99 -3.99 -7.29
N ARG A 38 4.82 -3.84 -7.92
CA ARG A 38 3.89 -2.75 -7.58
C ARG A 38 2.99 -3.18 -6.43
N LEU A 39 2.81 -2.29 -5.47
CA LEU A 39 2.01 -2.53 -4.28
C LEU A 39 0.81 -1.59 -4.23
N TYR A 40 -0.28 -2.06 -3.65
CA TYR A 40 -1.46 -1.24 -3.37
C TYR A 40 -1.08 -0.06 -2.46
N ALA A 41 -1.62 1.12 -2.78
CA ALA A 41 -1.33 2.37 -2.10
C ALA A 41 0.16 2.75 -2.06
N SER A 42 0.91 2.34 -3.07
CA SER A 42 2.27 2.81 -3.34
C SER A 42 2.41 3.18 -4.82
N ASP A 43 3.09 4.29 -5.08
CA ASP A 43 3.45 4.77 -6.42
C ASP A 43 4.85 4.31 -6.87
N LEU A 44 5.54 3.56 -6.02
CA LEU A 44 6.89 3.07 -6.26
C LEU A 44 6.89 1.61 -6.75
N SER A 45 7.93 1.25 -7.52
CA SER A 45 8.26 -0.14 -7.82
C SER A 45 9.24 -0.66 -6.79
N HIS A 46 8.82 -1.67 -6.01
CA HIS A 46 9.56 -2.16 -4.86
C HIS A 46 10.42 -3.35 -5.22
N LYS A 47 11.73 -3.24 -4.99
CA LYS A 47 12.67 -4.37 -5.10
C LYS A 47 12.76 -5.19 -3.82
N GLU A 48 12.40 -4.61 -2.69
CA GLU A 48 12.34 -5.30 -1.41
C GLU A 48 10.95 -5.06 -0.81
N VAL A 49 10.26 -6.14 -0.46
CA VAL A 49 8.93 -6.08 0.15
C VAL A 49 8.92 -6.89 1.44
N VAL A 50 8.03 -6.53 2.35
CA VAL A 50 7.74 -7.33 3.54
C VAL A 50 6.57 -8.25 3.23
N THR A 51 6.82 -9.55 3.22
CA THR A 51 5.82 -10.57 2.97
C THR A 51 5.34 -11.14 4.30
N MET A 52 4.05 -11.01 4.58
CA MET A 52 3.40 -11.70 5.69
C MET A 52 2.62 -12.89 5.17
N THR A 53 2.76 -14.02 5.85
CA THR A 53 2.10 -15.26 5.46
C THR A 53 1.38 -15.84 6.66
N PHE A 54 0.08 -16.08 6.50
CA PHE A 54 -0.78 -16.78 7.46
C PHE A 54 -1.01 -18.19 6.95
N SER A 55 -0.69 -19.19 7.76
CA SER A 55 -0.81 -20.61 7.40
C SER A 55 -1.48 -21.39 8.52
N GLU A 56 -2.08 -22.53 8.18
CA GLU A 56 -2.52 -23.49 9.20
C GLU A 56 -1.31 -24.08 9.93
N SER A 57 -1.48 -24.35 11.22
CA SER A 57 -0.45 -24.94 12.05
C SER A 57 -0.93 -26.15 12.83
N GLU A 58 0.02 -26.97 13.24
CA GLU A 58 -0.18 -28.07 14.16
C GLU A 58 0.83 -27.97 15.30
N GLN A 59 0.41 -28.42 16.48
CA GLN A 59 1.27 -28.57 17.63
C GLN A 59 1.85 -29.98 17.64
N ILE A 60 3.15 -30.10 17.87
CA ILE A 60 3.83 -31.37 18.09
C ILE A 60 4.41 -31.37 19.48
N GLU A 61 4.25 -32.47 20.18
CA GLU A 61 4.94 -32.76 21.42
C GLU A 61 5.79 -34.02 21.25
N ARG A 62 7.05 -33.93 21.67
CA ARG A 62 7.99 -35.06 21.68
C ARG A 62 8.91 -34.90 22.89
N ASP A 63 9.07 -35.96 23.68
CA ASP A 63 9.91 -35.96 24.88
C ASP A 63 9.61 -34.78 25.85
N GLY A 64 8.33 -34.38 25.94
CA GLY A 64 7.87 -33.24 26.75
C GLY A 64 8.16 -31.86 26.17
N VAL A 65 8.74 -31.75 24.97
CA VAL A 65 8.99 -30.49 24.28
C VAL A 65 7.89 -30.21 23.27
N ILE A 66 7.22 -29.06 23.43
CA ILE A 66 6.15 -28.59 22.54
C ILE A 66 6.74 -27.68 21.45
N ARG A 67 6.36 -27.91 20.20
CA ARG A 67 6.70 -27.09 19.03
C ARG A 67 5.48 -26.83 18.17
N HIS A 68 5.50 -25.73 17.43
CA HIS A 68 4.48 -25.38 16.44
C HIS A 68 5.10 -25.41 15.04
N ARG A 69 4.46 -26.09 14.09
CA ARG A 69 4.91 -26.12 12.69
C ARG A 69 3.75 -25.93 11.72
N LEU A 70 4.10 -25.69 10.46
CA LEU A 70 3.13 -25.71 9.37
C LEU A 70 2.44 -27.08 9.31
N ALA A 71 1.12 -27.06 9.11
CA ALA A 71 0.36 -28.28 8.90
C ALA A 71 0.81 -29.00 7.61
N GLU A 72 0.86 -30.33 7.65
CA GLU A 72 1.29 -31.16 6.52
C GLU A 72 0.22 -31.31 5.43
N GLY A 73 0.64 -31.78 4.25
CA GLY A 73 -0.25 -32.11 3.13
C GLY A 73 -0.87 -30.89 2.46
N ARG A 74 -2.16 -30.98 2.07
CA ARG A 74 -2.90 -29.89 1.39
C ARG A 74 -3.01 -28.60 2.22
N ARG A 75 -2.74 -28.66 3.54
CA ARG A 75 -2.80 -27.54 4.49
C ARG A 75 -1.50 -26.73 4.56
N ARG A 76 -0.49 -27.11 3.77
CA ARG A 76 0.80 -26.42 3.71
C ARG A 76 0.72 -25.10 2.95
N SER A 77 -0.25 -24.96 2.04
CA SER A 77 -0.48 -23.70 1.32
C SER A 77 -0.95 -22.62 2.30
N PRO A 78 -0.47 -21.37 2.15
CA PRO A 78 -0.88 -20.29 3.04
C PRO A 78 -2.36 -19.96 2.84
N LEU A 79 -3.04 -19.65 3.94
CA LEU A 79 -4.42 -19.17 3.96
C LEU A 79 -4.52 -17.76 3.38
N LEU A 80 -3.52 -16.93 3.68
CA LEU A 80 -3.40 -15.55 3.21
C LEU A 80 -1.93 -15.20 3.13
N GLN A 81 -1.53 -14.61 2.01
CA GLN A 81 -0.22 -14.01 1.85
C GLN A 81 -0.39 -12.58 1.36
N VAL A 82 0.25 -11.64 2.06
CA VAL A 82 0.22 -10.21 1.71
C VAL A 82 1.63 -9.65 1.61
N SER A 83 1.82 -8.68 0.73
CA SER A 83 3.03 -7.88 0.61
C SER A 83 2.75 -6.45 1.03
N LEU A 84 3.68 -5.89 1.80
CA LEU A 84 3.70 -4.50 2.21
C LEU A 84 5.04 -3.87 1.81
N SER A 85 5.00 -2.57 1.56
CA SER A 85 6.23 -1.80 1.50
C SER A 85 6.85 -1.71 2.92
N PRO A 86 8.18 -1.55 3.05
CA PRO A 86 8.83 -1.26 4.31
C PRO A 86 8.15 -0.15 5.13
N ALA A 87 7.72 0.93 4.45
CA ALA A 87 6.99 2.02 5.11
C ALA A 87 5.61 1.58 5.61
N GLN A 88 4.83 0.88 4.80
CA GLN A 88 3.53 0.34 5.20
C GLN A 88 3.67 -0.62 6.38
N TRP A 89 4.66 -1.51 6.36
CA TRP A 89 4.96 -2.41 7.47
C TRP A 89 5.31 -1.64 8.75
N ALA A 90 6.17 -0.61 8.66
CA ALA A 90 6.50 0.23 9.81
C ALA A 90 5.29 0.97 10.36
N THR A 91 4.43 1.51 9.50
CA THR A 91 3.16 2.13 9.90
C THR A 91 2.29 1.11 10.61
N MET A 92 2.11 -0.09 10.05
CA MET A 92 1.25 -1.13 10.63
C MET A 92 1.69 -1.55 12.04
N ILE A 93 3.00 -1.63 12.30
CA ILE A 93 3.51 -1.91 13.65
C ILE A 93 3.34 -0.71 14.58
N THR A 94 3.32 0.53 14.09
CA THR A 94 3.32 1.71 14.96
C THR A 94 1.93 2.31 15.18
N SER A 95 0.97 2.00 14.29
CA SER A 95 -0.38 2.58 14.29
C SER A 95 -1.45 1.66 14.90
N PHE A 96 -1.17 1.05 16.05
CA PHE A 96 -2.13 0.16 16.72
C PHE A 96 -3.41 0.90 17.13
N GLY A 97 -4.58 0.31 16.83
CA GLY A 97 -5.89 0.80 17.30
C GLY A 97 -6.40 2.08 16.62
N MET A 98 -5.80 2.52 15.51
CA MET A 98 -6.23 3.69 14.76
C MET A 98 -6.77 3.29 13.37
N SER A 99 -7.95 3.81 13.02
CA SER A 99 -8.59 3.71 11.69
C SER A 99 -8.95 2.29 11.20
N ASP A 100 -9.26 2.16 9.91
CA ASP A 100 -9.61 0.91 9.21
C ASP A 100 -8.38 0.01 8.90
N GLY A 101 -7.18 0.41 9.32
CA GLY A 101 -5.93 -0.34 9.18
C GLY A 101 -4.99 0.24 8.11
N VAL A 102 -3.89 -0.48 7.85
CA VAL A 102 -2.87 -0.09 6.86
C VAL A 102 -3.10 -0.84 5.55
N PRO A 103 -3.05 -0.16 4.38
CA PRO A 103 -3.20 -0.83 3.09
C PRO A 103 -2.09 -1.87 2.86
N CYS A 104 -2.48 -3.02 2.31
CA CYS A 104 -1.55 -4.09 1.93
C CYS A 104 -1.95 -4.69 0.57
N THR A 105 -1.00 -5.35 -0.09
CA THR A 105 -1.24 -6.05 -1.36
C THR A 105 -1.48 -7.51 -1.09
N ILE A 106 -2.64 -8.04 -1.46
CA ILE A 106 -2.93 -9.46 -1.31
C ILE A 106 -2.27 -10.22 -2.47
N ASN A 107 -1.35 -11.13 -2.15
CA ASN A 107 -0.65 -11.96 -3.15
C ASN A 107 -1.40 -13.26 -3.42
N SER A 108 -1.90 -13.90 -2.36
CA SER A 108 -2.74 -15.10 -2.46
C SER A 108 -3.64 -15.24 -1.25
N LEU A 109 -4.78 -15.89 -1.42
CA LEU A 109 -5.76 -16.11 -0.37
C LEU A 109 -6.63 -17.34 -0.67
N ILE A 110 -7.29 -17.87 0.35
CA ILE A 110 -8.28 -18.95 0.21
C ILE A 110 -9.69 -18.35 0.38
N ARG A 111 -10.50 -18.41 -0.68
CA ARG A 111 -11.95 -18.07 -0.72
C ARG A 111 -12.79 -19.30 -1.11
N GLY A 112 -12.29 -20.49 -0.79
CA GLY A 112 -12.75 -21.77 -1.33
C GLY A 112 -11.52 -22.55 -1.73
N ASP A 113 -11.10 -22.39 -2.98
CA ASP A 113 -9.80 -22.86 -3.45
C ASP A 113 -8.69 -21.83 -3.19
N TYR A 114 -7.43 -22.28 -3.31
CA TYR A 114 -6.26 -21.41 -3.23
C TYR A 114 -6.16 -20.54 -4.49
N GLU A 115 -6.19 -19.23 -4.31
CA GLU A 115 -6.17 -18.26 -5.40
C GLU A 115 -4.95 -17.34 -5.28
N ARG A 116 -4.09 -17.36 -6.30
CA ARG A 116 -3.04 -16.34 -6.49
C ARG A 116 -3.66 -15.14 -7.20
N GLN A 117 -3.44 -13.96 -6.63
CA GLN A 117 -3.95 -12.71 -7.19
C GLN A 117 -3.09 -12.25 -8.38
N PRO A 118 -3.71 -11.57 -9.36
CA PRO A 118 -2.97 -10.98 -10.47
C PRO A 118 -2.07 -9.84 -9.98
N GLU A 119 -0.99 -9.59 -10.71
CA GLU A 119 -0.10 -8.47 -10.42
C GLU A 119 -0.77 -7.12 -10.73
N ILE A 120 -0.50 -6.12 -9.88
CA ILE A 120 -1.00 -4.77 -10.10
C ILE A 120 -0.25 -4.14 -11.28
N GLY A 121 -1.00 -3.76 -12.32
CA GLY A 121 -0.47 -3.05 -13.48
C GLY A 121 0.05 -1.65 -13.13
N TYR A 122 0.60 -0.96 -14.13
CA TYR A 122 0.99 0.43 -13.94
C TYR A 122 -0.25 1.29 -13.68
N ILE A 123 -0.16 2.10 -12.62
CA ILE A 123 -1.11 3.14 -12.27
C ILE A 123 -0.34 4.45 -12.41
N GLU A 124 -1.03 5.50 -12.86
CA GLU A 124 -0.52 6.87 -12.91
C GLU A 124 0.25 7.20 -11.62
N SER A 125 1.48 7.68 -11.77
CA SER A 125 2.29 8.09 -10.63
C SER A 125 1.67 9.29 -9.92
N THR A 126 2.01 9.46 -8.65
CA THR A 126 1.49 10.58 -7.87
C THR A 126 1.86 11.94 -8.51
N ARG A 127 3.04 12.03 -9.12
CA ARG A 127 3.46 13.22 -9.88
C ARG A 127 2.55 13.49 -11.08
N GLU A 128 2.30 12.49 -11.92
CA GLU A 128 1.45 12.63 -13.11
C GLU A 128 0.02 13.02 -12.71
N ARG A 129 -0.49 12.41 -11.63
CA ARG A 129 -1.77 12.78 -11.04
C ARG A 129 -1.81 14.25 -10.63
N TYR A 130 -0.74 14.81 -10.07
CA TYR A 130 -0.68 16.24 -9.73
C TYR A 130 -0.61 17.14 -10.94
N GLU A 131 0.20 16.81 -11.94
CA GLU A 131 0.25 17.58 -13.18
C GLU A 131 -1.13 17.64 -13.84
N ARG A 132 -1.87 16.52 -13.81
CA ARG A 132 -3.27 16.47 -14.26
C ARG A 132 -4.18 17.34 -13.39
N GLN A 133 -4.12 17.20 -12.06
CA GLN A 133 -4.98 17.95 -11.14
C GLN A 133 -4.78 19.48 -11.23
N ILE A 134 -3.53 19.95 -11.39
CA ILE A 134 -3.24 21.36 -11.60
C ILE A 134 -3.89 21.84 -12.89
N ARG A 135 -3.75 21.06 -13.97
CA ARG A 135 -4.33 21.40 -15.27
C ARG A 135 -5.85 21.46 -15.20
N GLU A 136 -6.49 20.45 -14.62
CA GLU A 136 -7.94 20.39 -14.45
C GLU A 136 -8.47 21.52 -13.56
N ALA A 137 -7.74 21.87 -12.49
CA ALA A 137 -8.11 23.00 -11.63
C ALA A 137 -8.01 24.33 -12.39
N ALA A 138 -6.93 24.56 -13.14
CA ALA A 138 -6.76 25.76 -13.95
C ALA A 138 -7.83 25.85 -15.05
N GLU A 139 -8.10 24.77 -15.76
CA GLU A 139 -9.14 24.70 -16.80
C GLU A 139 -10.54 24.99 -16.23
N ARG A 140 -10.86 24.45 -15.06
CA ARG A 140 -12.14 24.70 -14.39
C ARG A 140 -12.32 26.17 -14.02
N GLU A 141 -11.29 26.81 -13.49
CA GLU A 141 -11.38 28.24 -13.15
C GLU A 141 -11.41 29.13 -14.39
N MET A 142 -10.65 28.78 -15.44
CA MET A 142 -10.72 29.46 -16.74
C MET A 142 -12.10 29.33 -17.39
N ALA A 143 -12.77 28.18 -17.28
CA ALA A 143 -14.12 27.99 -17.77
C ALA A 143 -15.12 28.92 -17.07
N LYS A 144 -15.01 29.07 -15.73
CA LYS A 144 -15.82 30.04 -14.96
C LYS A 144 -15.57 31.48 -15.41
N LEU A 145 -14.31 31.84 -15.65
CA LEU A 145 -13.95 33.16 -16.18
C LEU A 145 -14.58 33.40 -17.55
N HIS A 146 -14.47 32.46 -18.48
CA HIS A 146 -15.07 32.56 -19.81
C HIS A 146 -16.59 32.68 -19.77
N GLU A 147 -17.27 31.93 -18.91
CA GLU A 147 -18.72 32.04 -18.72
C GLU A 147 -19.12 33.47 -18.30
N LYS A 148 -18.41 34.05 -17.33
CA LYS A 148 -18.68 35.43 -16.89
C LYS A 148 -18.30 36.47 -17.93
N LEU A 149 -17.24 36.24 -18.71
CA LEU A 149 -16.84 37.10 -19.82
C LEU A 149 -17.89 37.12 -20.93
N GLU A 150 -18.52 35.98 -21.24
CA GLU A 150 -19.57 35.90 -22.27
C GLU A 150 -20.83 36.67 -21.85
N VAL A 151 -21.22 36.64 -20.57
CA VAL A 151 -22.30 37.49 -20.05
C VAL A 151 -22.00 38.97 -20.30
N LEU A 152 -20.76 39.39 -20.06
CA LEU A 152 -20.31 40.76 -20.28
C LEU A 152 -20.31 41.13 -21.78
N ARG A 153 -19.90 40.19 -22.65
CA ARG A 153 -19.97 40.32 -24.10
C ARG A 153 -21.41 40.48 -24.61
N LEU A 154 -22.34 39.67 -24.10
CA LEU A 154 -23.76 39.75 -24.46
C LEU A 154 -24.38 41.11 -24.06
N LEU A 155 -24.02 41.63 -22.88
CA LEU A 155 -24.43 42.96 -22.43
C LEU A 155 -23.87 44.07 -23.34
N ALA A 156 -22.62 43.94 -23.79
CA ALA A 156 -22.01 44.88 -24.72
C ALA A 156 -22.70 44.87 -26.10
N VAL A 157 -23.01 43.69 -26.65
CA VAL A 157 -23.71 43.53 -27.94
C VAL A 157 -25.14 44.06 -27.88
N LYS A 158 -25.83 43.92 -26.74
CA LYS A 158 -27.18 44.47 -26.53
C LYS A 158 -27.23 46.01 -26.66
N GLY A 159 -26.10 46.71 -26.52
CA GLY A 159 -25.94 48.15 -26.74
C GLY A 159 -26.67 49.07 -25.73
N LYS A 160 -27.59 48.54 -24.93
CA LYS A 160 -28.33 49.24 -23.87
C LYS A 160 -28.33 48.43 -22.56
N ALA A 161 -27.16 48.13 -22.03
CA ALA A 161 -27.03 47.56 -20.69
C ALA A 161 -27.26 48.64 -19.63
N GLY A 162 -28.11 48.38 -18.63
CA GLY A 162 -28.32 49.30 -17.52
C GLY A 162 -27.10 49.36 -16.59
N LYS A 163 -26.91 50.48 -15.87
CA LYS A 163 -25.80 50.63 -14.89
C LYS A 163 -25.75 49.48 -13.87
N ARG A 164 -26.92 48.98 -13.44
CA ARG A 164 -27.05 47.84 -12.53
C ARG A 164 -26.57 46.52 -13.17
N GLU A 165 -26.93 46.26 -14.43
CA GLU A 165 -26.53 45.03 -15.14
C GLU A 165 -25.01 44.99 -15.35
N LEU A 166 -24.39 46.14 -15.65
CA LEU A 166 -22.94 46.28 -15.77
C LEU A 166 -22.22 46.07 -14.43
N ASP A 167 -22.75 46.63 -13.35
CA ASP A 167 -22.17 46.49 -12.01
C ASP A 167 -22.27 45.03 -11.52
N GLU A 168 -23.39 44.35 -11.74
CA GLU A 168 -23.55 42.93 -11.41
C GLU A 168 -22.58 42.03 -12.19
N ALA A 169 -22.40 42.28 -13.49
CA ALA A 169 -21.43 41.56 -14.31
C ALA A 169 -19.98 41.81 -13.84
N TYR A 170 -19.65 43.06 -13.51
CA TYR A 170 -18.34 43.42 -12.98
C TYR A 170 -18.06 42.76 -11.62
N GLN A 171 -18.99 42.83 -10.67
CA GLN A 171 -18.83 42.20 -9.36
C GLN A 171 -18.74 40.68 -9.46
N SER A 172 -19.53 40.06 -10.35
CA SER A 172 -19.44 38.62 -10.59
C SER A 172 -18.08 38.22 -11.18
N LEU A 173 -17.51 39.01 -12.10
CA LEU A 173 -16.20 38.74 -12.69
C LEU A 173 -15.08 38.95 -11.66
N LEU A 174 -15.16 40.04 -10.90
CA LEU A 174 -14.22 40.39 -9.84
C LEU A 174 -14.19 39.32 -8.75
N SER A 175 -15.34 38.75 -8.39
CA SER A 175 -15.42 37.63 -7.45
C SER A 175 -14.64 36.40 -7.94
N VAL A 176 -14.77 36.02 -9.21
CA VAL A 176 -14.02 34.88 -9.77
C VAL A 176 -12.51 35.17 -9.80
N ILE A 177 -12.12 36.38 -10.21
CA ILE A 177 -10.70 36.80 -10.24
C ILE A 177 -10.09 36.77 -8.83
N ASN A 178 -10.83 37.24 -7.82
CA ASN A 178 -10.34 37.27 -6.44
C ASN A 178 -10.25 35.86 -5.81
N ASN A 179 -11.11 34.92 -6.21
CA ASN A 179 -11.11 33.55 -5.70
C ASN A 179 -10.08 32.65 -6.40
N LEU A 180 -9.68 32.97 -7.63
CA LEU A 180 -8.73 32.18 -8.43
C LEU A 180 -7.40 31.91 -7.69
N PRO A 181 -6.71 32.89 -7.07
CA PRO A 181 -5.48 32.63 -6.34
C PRO A 181 -5.67 31.67 -5.16
N VAL A 182 -6.78 31.80 -4.42
CA VAL A 182 -7.08 30.98 -3.24
C VAL A 182 -7.33 29.52 -3.65
N ASN A 183 -8.12 29.31 -4.71
CA ASN A 183 -8.43 27.97 -5.23
C ASN A 183 -7.17 27.25 -5.76
N LEU A 184 -6.31 27.97 -6.47
CA LEU A 184 -5.03 27.43 -6.96
C LEU A 184 -4.04 27.18 -5.81
N ALA A 185 -3.98 28.07 -4.83
CA ALA A 185 -3.12 27.91 -3.65
C ALA A 185 -3.53 26.69 -2.81
N PHE A 186 -4.82 26.45 -2.61
CA PHE A 186 -5.32 25.26 -1.92
C PHE A 186 -4.92 23.97 -2.64
N THR A 187 -5.04 23.94 -3.97
CA THR A 187 -4.57 22.82 -4.79
C THR A 187 -3.06 22.59 -4.59
N ASN A 188 -2.28 23.66 -4.53
CA ASN A 188 -0.84 23.60 -4.28
C ASN A 188 -0.50 23.08 -2.87
N GLN A 189 -1.27 23.44 -1.84
CA GLN A 189 -1.05 22.97 -0.48
C GLN A 189 -1.26 21.45 -0.37
N LEU A 190 -2.34 20.92 -0.96
CA LEU A 190 -2.59 19.48 -0.98
C LEU A 190 -1.44 18.71 -1.67
N ILE A 191 -0.86 19.30 -2.71
CA ILE A 191 0.33 18.74 -3.39
C ILE A 191 1.54 18.75 -2.46
N GLN A 192 1.80 19.85 -1.73
CA GLN A 192 2.91 19.91 -0.80
C GLN A 192 2.81 18.85 0.30
N GLU A 193 1.64 18.68 0.92
CA GLU A 193 1.41 17.66 1.96
C GLU A 193 1.70 16.26 1.44
N SER A 194 1.21 15.95 0.24
CA SER A 194 1.45 14.65 -0.37
C SER A 194 2.92 14.41 -0.75
N MET A 195 3.65 15.47 -1.15
CA MET A 195 5.06 15.39 -1.52
C MET A 195 5.91 15.01 -0.31
N VAL A 196 5.59 15.55 0.87
CA VAL A 196 6.23 15.17 2.13
C VAL A 196 6.06 13.67 2.40
N ASN A 197 4.88 13.12 2.16
CA ASN A 197 4.63 11.68 2.32
C ASN A 197 5.45 10.84 1.34
N ILE A 198 5.48 11.21 0.05
CA ILE A 198 6.29 10.50 -0.96
C ILE A 198 7.77 10.49 -0.57
N VAL A 199 8.31 11.62 -0.11
CA VAL A 199 9.72 11.70 0.31
C VAL A 199 9.99 10.80 1.51
N SER A 200 9.07 10.76 2.48
CA SER A 200 9.18 9.87 3.64
C SER A 200 9.18 8.40 3.22
N HIS A 201 8.22 7.98 2.39
CA HIS A 201 8.15 6.63 1.85
C HIS A 201 9.40 6.27 1.05
N GLY A 202 9.86 7.15 0.16
CA GLY A 202 11.07 6.95 -0.64
C GLY A 202 12.33 6.74 0.20
N LYS A 203 12.48 7.45 1.33
CA LYS A 203 13.61 7.23 2.26
C LYS A 203 13.56 5.83 2.87
N ALA A 204 12.39 5.39 3.35
CA ALA A 204 12.21 4.06 3.90
C ALA A 204 12.52 2.96 2.88
N GLU A 205 12.16 3.15 1.61
CA GLU A 205 12.49 2.21 0.53
C GLU A 205 14.00 2.12 0.25
N LEU A 206 14.69 3.27 0.23
CA LEU A 206 16.13 3.31 0.00
C LEU A 206 16.88 2.59 1.13
N GLU A 207 16.51 2.86 2.38
CA GLU A 207 17.08 2.18 3.55
C GLU A 207 16.82 0.67 3.49
N ALA A 208 15.59 0.25 3.18
CA ALA A 208 15.25 -1.16 3.05
C ALA A 208 16.05 -1.86 1.94
N THR A 209 16.21 -1.19 0.79
CA THR A 209 17.03 -1.68 -0.33
C THR A 209 18.50 -1.81 0.08
N ALA A 210 19.06 -0.78 0.72
CA ALA A 210 20.45 -0.79 1.18
C ALA A 210 20.70 -1.92 2.21
N MET A 211 19.82 -2.07 3.19
CA MET A 211 19.88 -3.17 4.16
C MET A 211 19.76 -4.54 3.50
N GLY A 212 18.87 -4.69 2.50
CA GLY A 212 18.70 -5.92 1.75
C GLY A 212 19.97 -6.30 0.96
N VAL A 213 20.61 -5.32 0.33
CA VAL A 213 21.89 -5.51 -0.38
C VAL A 213 23.01 -5.90 0.60
N ALA A 214 23.14 -5.17 1.71
CA ALA A 214 24.16 -5.45 2.73
C ALA A 214 24.03 -6.86 3.31
N ALA A 215 22.80 -7.29 3.64
CA ALA A 215 22.54 -8.63 4.13
C ALA A 215 22.93 -9.72 3.12
N ARG A 216 22.62 -9.52 1.83
CA ARG A 216 23.01 -10.45 0.76
C ARG A 216 24.52 -10.53 0.58
N LEU A 217 25.22 -9.40 0.58
CA LEU A 217 26.67 -9.37 0.49
C LEU A 217 27.32 -10.10 1.68
N GLY A 218 26.85 -9.83 2.90
CA GLY A 218 27.31 -10.54 4.10
C GLY A 218 27.09 -12.05 4.02
N MET A 219 25.90 -12.50 3.60
CA MET A 219 25.62 -13.93 3.40
C MET A 219 26.52 -14.57 2.34
N LYS A 220 26.80 -13.87 1.24
CA LYS A 220 27.70 -14.36 0.19
C LYS A 220 29.13 -14.53 0.69
N GLU A 221 29.64 -13.56 1.45
CA GLU A 221 30.97 -13.65 2.05
C GLU A 221 31.05 -14.77 3.09
N MET A 222 30.05 -14.92 3.97
CA MET A 222 29.99 -16.03 4.92
C MET A 222 29.96 -17.40 4.23
N SER A 223 29.19 -17.54 3.14
CA SER A 223 29.15 -18.77 2.35
C SER A 223 30.49 -19.06 1.66
N SER A 224 31.16 -18.02 1.15
CA SER A 224 32.49 -18.12 0.56
C SER A 224 33.51 -18.62 1.59
N LEU A 225 33.51 -18.03 2.78
CA LEU A 225 34.39 -18.41 3.90
C LEU A 225 34.13 -19.85 4.38
N ALA A 226 32.87 -20.25 4.54
CA ALA A 226 32.52 -21.63 4.92
C ALA A 226 33.00 -22.66 3.88
N SER A 227 32.88 -22.34 2.58
CA SER A 227 33.36 -23.22 1.50
C SER A 227 34.89 -23.34 1.41
N LEU A 228 35.62 -22.41 2.03
CA LEU A 228 37.09 -22.44 2.15
C LEU A 228 37.54 -23.28 3.34
N GLU A 229 36.76 -23.35 4.42
CA GLU A 229 37.02 -24.20 5.58
C GLU A 229 36.78 -25.70 5.29
N GLU A 230 35.77 -26.05 4.47
CA GLU A 230 35.50 -27.44 4.06
C GLU A 230 36.57 -28.03 3.11
N LYS A 231 37.49 -27.21 2.60
CA LYS A 231 38.58 -27.62 1.70
C LYS A 231 39.94 -27.79 2.40
N LYS A 232 40.00 -27.64 3.72
CA LYS A 232 41.18 -27.97 4.55
C LYS A 232 40.96 -29.27 5.30
#